data_AF-A0A413CQK2-F1
#
_entry.id   AF-A0A413CQK2-F1
#
_cell.length_a   1.000
_cell.length_b   1.000
_cell.length_c   1.000
_cell.angle_alpha   90.00
_cell.angle_beta   90.00
_cell.angle_gamma   90.00
#
_symmetry.space_group_name_H-M   'P 1'
#
loop_
_entity.id
_entity.type
_entity.pdbx_description
1 polymer ?
#
loop_
_entity_poly.entity_id
_entity_poly.type
_entity_poly.pdbx_seq_one_letter_code
_entity_poly.pdbx_strand_id
1 'polypeptide(L)'
;MFRSLKSGIDFNKARVHTTESLKSKVFVTFIAMIVRNELFQKAEELRKKNRKAYTVPGMISELENIECTRNSVGKHRRKYALTAKQKMILKQFDMDEKYIDRSIGEFSY
;
A
#
# COMPACT_ATOMS: atom_id res chain seq x y z
N MET A 1 -12.29 4.06 -0.75
CA MET A 1 -12.39 3.21 -1.96
C MET A 1 -13.78 2.63 -2.17
N PHE A 2 -14.32 1.76 -1.30
CA PHE A 2 -15.70 1.24 -1.41
C PHE A 2 -16.80 2.31 -1.40
N ARG A 3 -16.61 3.42 -0.67
CA ARG A 3 -17.55 4.56 -0.71
C ARG A 3 -17.61 5.21 -2.10
N SER A 4 -16.50 5.27 -2.84
CA SER A 4 -16.48 5.86 -4.19
C SER A 4 -17.28 5.03 -5.20
N LEU A 5 -17.20 3.70 -5.12
CA LEU A 5 -18.04 2.80 -5.92
C LEU A 5 -19.50 2.86 -5.49
N LYS A 6 -19.77 2.82 -4.18
CA LYS A 6 -21.14 2.76 -3.65
C LYS A 6 -21.91 4.09 -3.77
N SER A 7 -21.26 5.24 -3.66
CA SER A 7 -21.94 6.55 -3.63
C SER A 7 -21.45 7.55 -4.68
N GLY A 8 -20.29 7.33 -5.30
CA GLY A 8 -19.70 8.24 -6.30
C GLY A 8 -19.89 7.78 -7.74
N ILE A 9 -19.96 6.45 -7.95
CA ILE A 9 -20.16 5.76 -9.23
C ILE A 9 -21.27 4.74 -9.03
N ASP A 10 -22.40 5.19 -8.50
CA ASP A 10 -23.61 4.39 -8.63
C ASP A 10 -23.97 4.45 -10.12
N PHE A 11 -24.05 3.30 -10.81
CA PHE A 11 -24.17 3.25 -12.29
C PHE A 11 -25.43 3.96 -12.83
N ASN A 12 -26.29 4.47 -11.94
CA ASN A 12 -27.42 5.37 -12.22
C ASN A 12 -27.08 6.87 -12.27
N LYS A 13 -26.01 7.34 -11.62
CA LYS A 13 -25.61 8.76 -11.59
C LYS A 13 -24.09 8.90 -11.60
N ALA A 14 -23.53 8.87 -12.81
CA ALA A 14 -22.14 9.21 -13.05
C ALA A 14 -21.93 10.71 -12.80
N ARG A 15 -21.46 11.11 -11.62
CA ARG A 15 -21.16 12.53 -11.28
C ARG A 15 -19.91 13.03 -12.01
N VAL A 16 -19.88 12.91 -13.34
CA VAL A 16 -18.77 13.28 -14.23
C VAL A 16 -19.32 13.82 -15.55
N HIS A 17 -18.62 14.80 -16.13
CA HIS A 17 -19.06 15.48 -17.35
C HIS A 17 -18.94 14.61 -18.62
N THR A 18 -18.05 13.61 -18.65
CA THR A 18 -17.84 12.76 -19.83
C THR A 18 -17.83 11.28 -19.45
N THR A 19 -18.33 10.45 -20.39
CA THR A 19 -18.30 8.98 -20.27
C THR A 19 -16.87 8.44 -20.24
N GLU A 20 -15.94 9.11 -20.92
CA GLU A 20 -14.52 8.76 -20.91
C GLU A 20 -13.91 8.93 -19.51
N SER A 21 -14.22 10.04 -18.83
CA SER A 21 -13.80 10.25 -17.44
C SER A 21 -14.37 9.20 -16.49
N LEU A 22 -15.59 8.71 -16.75
CA LEU A 22 -16.20 7.63 -15.99
C LEU A 22 -15.41 6.33 -16.17
N LYS A 23 -15.14 5.93 -17.41
CA LYS A 23 -14.39 4.71 -17.75
C LYS A 23 -13.04 4.70 -17.06
N SER A 24 -12.28 5.79 -17.15
CA SER A 24 -10.97 5.92 -16.49
C SER A 24 -11.06 5.79 -14.97
N LYS A 25 -12.05 6.42 -14.32
CA LYS A 25 -12.25 6.28 -12.86
C LYS A 25 -12.62 4.86 -12.46
N VAL A 26 -13.49 4.20 -13.21
CA VAL A 26 -13.88 2.80 -12.96
C VAL A 26 -12.66 1.89 -13.12
N PHE A 27 -11.87 2.08 -14.17
CA PHE A 27 -10.68 1.29 -14.45
C PHE A 27 -9.62 1.40 -13.34
N VAL A 28 -9.25 2.63 -12.94
CA VAL A 28 -8.30 2.84 -11.83
C VAL A 28 -8.84 2.25 -10.53
N THR A 29 -10.14 2.39 -10.27
CA THR A 29 -10.77 1.82 -9.07
C THR A 29 -10.75 0.30 -9.08
N PHE A 30 -10.95 -0.32 -10.24
CA PHE A 30 -10.88 -1.77 -10.41
C PHE A 30 -9.48 -2.30 -10.12
N ILE A 31 -8.43 -1.71 -10.71
CA ILE A 31 -7.03 -2.08 -10.43
C ILE A 31 -6.72 -1.94 -8.94
N ALA A 32 -7.08 -0.81 -8.35
CA ALA A 32 -6.83 -0.59 -6.94
C ALA A 32 -7.61 -1.57 -6.03
N MET A 33 -8.76 -2.07 -6.48
CA MET A 33 -9.51 -3.09 -5.75
C MET A 33 -8.83 -4.46 -5.81
N ILE A 34 -8.22 -4.82 -6.94
CA ILE A 34 -7.39 -6.03 -7.07
C ILE A 34 -6.21 -5.95 -6.10
N VAL A 35 -5.43 -4.87 -6.15
CA VAL A 35 -4.27 -4.67 -5.26
C VAL A 35 -4.70 -4.69 -3.79
N ARG A 36 -5.79 -4.00 -3.45
CA ARG A 36 -6.33 -4.01 -2.08
C ARG A 36 -6.75 -5.41 -1.63
N ASN A 37 -7.35 -6.21 -2.52
CA ASN A 37 -7.77 -7.57 -2.22
C ASN A 37 -6.56 -8.48 -1.97
N GLU A 38 -5.53 -8.37 -2.80
CA GLU A 38 -4.29 -9.14 -2.59
C GLU A 38 -3.63 -8.80 -1.25
N LEU A 39 -3.50 -7.51 -0.93
CA LEU A 39 -3.00 -7.05 0.37
C LEU A 39 -3.86 -7.58 1.53
N PHE A 40 -5.17 -7.62 1.34
CA PHE A 40 -6.11 -8.11 2.36
C PHE A 40 -5.95 -9.61 2.62
N GLN A 41 -5.79 -10.41 1.57
CA GLN A 41 -5.62 -11.86 1.66
C GLN A 41 -4.28 -12.23 2.28
N LYS A 42 -3.18 -11.60 1.85
CA LYS A 42 -1.84 -11.87 2.40
C LYS A 42 -1.75 -11.50 3.88
N ALA A 43 -2.46 -10.47 4.32
CA ALA A 43 -2.47 -10.03 5.73
C ALA A 43 -3.52 -10.74 6.61
N GLU A 44 -4.13 -11.84 6.15
CA GLU A 44 -5.21 -12.53 6.88
C GLU A 44 -4.75 -12.99 8.27
N GLU A 45 -3.55 -13.55 8.39
CA GLU A 45 -3.04 -14.06 9.67
C GLU A 45 -2.82 -12.94 10.71
N LEU A 46 -2.29 -11.79 10.29
CA LEU A 46 -2.17 -10.61 11.16
C LEU A 46 -3.53 -10.09 11.58
N ARG A 47 -4.50 -10.08 10.65
CA ARG A 47 -5.86 -9.63 10.91
C ARG A 47 -6.62 -10.53 11.88
N LYS A 48 -6.35 -11.84 11.86
CA LYS A 48 -6.89 -12.80 12.86
C LYS A 48 -6.39 -12.46 14.27
N LYS A 49 -5.14 -12.01 14.41
CA LYS A 49 -4.58 -11.58 15.70
C LYS A 49 -5.17 -10.25 16.19
N ASN A 50 -5.24 -9.24 15.32
CA ASN A 50 -5.83 -7.94 15.68
C ASN A 50 -6.46 -7.23 14.47
N ARG A 51 -7.77 -7.41 14.32
CA ARG A 51 -8.52 -6.88 13.18
C ARG A 51 -8.57 -5.35 13.12
N LYS A 52 -8.51 -4.67 14.28
CA LYS A 52 -8.55 -3.20 14.37
C LYS A 52 -7.20 -2.58 14.01
N ALA A 53 -6.10 -3.20 14.44
CA ALA A 53 -4.76 -2.70 14.15
C ALA A 53 -4.32 -2.96 12.69
N TYR A 54 -4.70 -4.10 12.11
CA TYR A 54 -4.26 -4.53 10.77
C TYR A 54 -5.34 -4.29 9.71
N THR A 55 -5.79 -3.05 9.57
CA THR A 55 -6.59 -2.66 8.40
C THR A 55 -5.67 -2.41 7.21
N VAL A 56 -6.13 -2.67 5.98
CA VAL A 56 -5.32 -2.41 4.77
C VAL A 56 -4.80 -0.95 4.74
N PRO A 57 -5.63 0.09 4.99
CA PRO A 57 -5.12 1.46 5.07
C PRO A 57 -4.10 1.66 6.19
N GLY A 58 -4.31 1.05 7.37
CA GLY A 58 -3.39 1.15 8.48
C GLY A 58 -2.04 0.50 8.20
N MET A 59 -2.01 -0.62 7.49
CA MET A 59 -0.76 -1.28 7.09
C MET A 59 -0.01 -0.46 6.04
N ILE A 60 -0.70 0.11 5.06
CA ILE A 60 -0.08 0.99 4.06
C ILE A 60 0.56 2.19 4.75
N SER A 61 -0.17 2.87 5.63
CA SER A 61 0.35 4.02 6.38
C SER A 61 1.57 3.68 7.24
N GLU A 62 1.61 2.49 7.85
CA GLU A 62 2.79 2.03 8.62
C GLU A 62 4.02 1.75 7.75
N LEU A 63 3.81 1.25 6.53
CA LEU A 63 4.89 1.02 5.56
C LEU A 63 5.37 2.32 4.92
N GLU A 64 4.49 3.30 4.70
CA GLU A 64 4.84 4.64 4.22
C GLU A 64 5.77 5.39 5.19
N ASN A 65 5.70 5.08 6.50
CA ASN A 65 6.58 5.65 7.51
C ASN A 65 8.04 5.15 7.43
N ILE A 66 8.37 4.24 6.51
CA ILE A 66 9.74 3.76 6.31
C ILE A 66 10.53 4.83 5.53
N GLU A 67 11.27 5.66 6.26
CA GLU A 67 12.09 6.74 5.68
C GLU A 67 13.49 6.26 5.24
N CYS A 68 13.95 6.80 4.11
CA CYS A 68 15.31 6.60 3.60
C CYS A 68 16.10 7.92 3.61
N THR A 69 17.37 7.86 3.98
CA THR A 69 18.31 8.99 3.91
C THR A 69 19.41 8.70 2.89
N ARG A 70 19.85 9.76 2.21
CA ARG A 70 21.00 9.71 1.30
C ARG A 70 22.26 10.13 2.06
N ASN A 71 23.28 9.28 2.04
CA ASN A 71 24.59 9.64 2.59
C ASN A 71 25.32 10.60 1.63
N SER A 72 26.33 11.32 2.13
CA SER A 72 27.19 12.21 1.33
C SER A 72 27.90 11.50 0.16
N VAL A 73 28.03 10.16 0.24
CA VAL A 73 28.60 9.30 -0.82
C VAL A 73 27.54 8.84 -1.82
N GLY A 74 26.35 9.46 -1.83
CA GLY A 74 25.28 9.22 -2.79
C GLY A 74 24.44 7.96 -2.57
N LYS A 75 24.84 7.07 -1.65
CA LYS A 75 24.12 5.82 -1.33
C LYS A 75 22.91 6.09 -0.43
N HIS A 76 21.78 5.48 -0.76
CA HIS A 76 20.58 5.47 0.09
C HIS A 76 20.69 4.40 1.18
N ARG A 77 20.24 4.73 2.39
CA ARG A 77 20.09 3.80 3.51
C ARG A 77 18.79 4.12 4.25
N ARG A 78 18.26 3.13 4.98
CA ARG A 78 17.16 3.37 5.92
C ARG A 78 17.61 4.37 6.99
N LYS A 79 16.76 5.35 7.28
CA LYS A 79 17.01 6.35 8.33
C LYS A 79 16.89 5.77 9.73
N TYR A 80 15.91 4.87 9.92
CA TYR A 80 15.62 4.21 11.18
C TYR A 80 15.52 2.70 10.99
N ALA A 81 15.73 1.94 12.07
CA ALA A 81 15.45 0.52 12.09
C ALA A 81 13.94 0.25 11.97
N LEU A 82 13.56 -0.86 11.33
CA LEU A 82 12.14 -1.20 11.21
C LEU A 82 11.54 -1.54 12.57
N THR A 83 10.33 -1.03 12.81
CA THR A 83 9.56 -1.36 14.01
C THR A 83 9.09 -2.82 13.95
N ALA A 84 8.79 -3.41 15.11
CA ALA A 84 8.27 -4.78 15.16
C ALA A 84 6.98 -4.95 14.32
N LYS A 85 6.14 -3.92 14.29
CA LYS A 85 4.91 -3.89 13.50
C LYS A 85 5.21 -3.88 12.00
N GLN A 86 6.17 -3.06 11.54
CA GLN A 86 6.61 -3.04 10.14
C GLN A 86 7.18 -4.40 9.72
N LYS A 87 8.04 -5.01 10.55
CA LYS A 87 8.59 -6.35 10.28
C LYS A 87 7.51 -7.42 10.18
N MET A 88 6.51 -7.37 11.08
CA MET A 88 5.36 -8.29 11.03
C MET A 88 4.58 -8.15 9.73
N ILE A 89 4.30 -6.91 9.29
CA ILE A 89 3.59 -6.64 8.04
C ILE A 89 4.40 -7.16 6.84
N LEU A 90 5.68 -6.79 6.73
CA LEU A 90 6.56 -7.21 5.64
C LEU A 90 6.69 -8.73 5.53
N LYS A 91 6.74 -9.44 6.67
CA LYS A 91 6.81 -10.90 6.71
C LYS A 91 5.62 -11.58 6.05
N GLN A 92 4.43 -10.94 6.01
CA GLN A 92 3.27 -11.49 5.31
C GLN A 92 3.39 -11.42 3.78
N PHE A 93 4.32 -10.62 3.29
CA PHE A 93 4.63 -10.46 1.87
C PHE A 93 5.93 -11.17 1.50
N ASP A 94 6.44 -12.06 2.36
CA ASP A 94 7.72 -12.76 2.21
C ASP A 94 8.91 -11.79 2.03
N MET A 95 8.80 -10.58 2.60
CA MET A 95 9.84 -9.56 2.57
C MET A 95 10.56 -9.50 3.91
N ASP A 96 11.88 -9.50 3.88
CA ASP A 96 12.74 -9.33 5.05
C ASP A 96 13.45 -7.97 5.03
N GLU A 97 14.15 -7.65 6.12
CA GLU A 97 14.91 -6.40 6.22
C GLU A 97 16.00 -6.28 5.15
N LYS A 98 16.60 -7.42 4.78
CA LYS A 98 17.67 -7.46 3.78
C LYS A 98 17.12 -7.17 2.39
N TYR A 99 15.91 -7.63 2.08
CA TYR A 99 15.19 -7.32 0.85
C TYR A 99 14.94 -5.81 0.76
N ILE A 100 14.50 -5.19 1.85
CA ILE A 100 14.28 -3.74 1.90
C ILE A 100 15.60 -2.97 1.74
N ASP A 101 16.66 -3.36 2.44
CA ASP A 101 17.98 -2.72 2.31
C ASP A 101 18.54 -2.81 0.90
N ARG A 102 18.36 -3.97 0.25
CA ARG A 102 18.76 -4.17 -1.15
C ARG A 102 17.96 -3.29 -2.09
N SER A 103 16.65 -3.28 -1.92
CA SER A 103 15.74 -2.46 -2.74
C SER A 103 16.11 -0.98 -2.65
N ILE A 104 16.42 -0.48 -1.45
CA ILE A 104 16.86 0.91 -1.23
C ILE A 104 18.21 1.18 -1.90
N GLY A 105 19.14 0.23 -1.84
CA GLY A 105 20.46 0.36 -2.46
C GLY A 105 20.42 0.40 -4.00
N GLU A 106 19.41 -0.21 -4.62
CA GLU A 106 19.20 -0.18 -6.07
C GLU A 106 18.67 1.18 -6.56
N PHE A 107 18.06 1.99 -5.68
CA PHE A 107 17.70 3.37 -6.00
C PHE A 107 18.97 4.24 -6.02
N SER A 108 19.60 4.33 -7.19
CA SER A 108 20.65 5.30 -7.49
C SER A 108 20.19 6.19 -8.63
N TYR A 109 19.72 7.40 -8.30
CA TYR A 109 19.63 8.50 -9.27
C TYR A 109 20.95 9.27 -9.29
#